data_AF-A0A8C8DKQ7-F1
#
_entry.id   AF-A0A8C8DKQ7-F1
#
_cell.length_a   1.000
_cell.length_b   1.000
_cell.length_c   1.000
_cell.angle_alpha   90.00
_cell.angle_beta   90.00
_cell.angle_gamma   90.00
#
_symmetry.space_group_name_H-M   'P 1'
#
loop_
_entity.id
_entity.type
_entity.pdbx_description
1 polymer ?
#
loop_
_entity_poly.entity_id
_entity_poly.type
_entity_poly.pdbx_seq_one_letter_code
_entity_poly.pdbx_strand_id
1 'polypeptide(L)'
;LYEELFQMFMSNRKSNVRVTIQLQLTTSPIHRRDLLVRLTDDADPFFLFNLSISEEDFQSLKVQQGLLVDFASFPQKFIDLLKLCCSEQELESPRFVLHLNCQSAALEGPASFSVVETNAFKHLNHLSLRLAQGSDRELKDYLAACLASTKAEKQALDLKLKKTEEDLSRQLSYAQQTLSDKTRELDKLRSEWTNQSSCLSSRHAQELQLEREKALQSRFQHEVEQLRQELEKEQRRSSQQLQGRLGELEASCKDLTEKKYKNEAAVRDLKGKLGASEEECQRLKQQVLSLRRENGTLDSELHEKERLVNQLQMRAAVLEQEMKDKDLLMCRTKEVLEATQQQKESVEENAESKELQLKKLEATVSSLSEELIKANGIIKKLQGELRGLVGKIKVKNTVTVSQEKLLQETSDRLQNAEKELHSARQQLLAKEEEVSKLKEQLEASMQKLNESREVLKTNENVICWLNKQLNERQLPPKPPEGAHTPPAAGLRVQSTSWKHHTSVHPGQ
;
A
#
# COMPACT_ATOMS: atom_id res chain seq x y z
N LEU A 1 -147.09 48.45 -25.81
CA LEU A 1 -147.39 47.70 -24.57
C LEU A 1 -146.76 46.33 -24.60
N TYR A 2 -146.93 45.60 -25.69
CA TYR A 2 -146.41 44.25 -25.87
C TYR A 2 -146.07 44.05 -27.35
N GLU A 3 -144.99 43.32 -27.62
CA GLU A 3 -144.56 42.94 -28.96
C GLU A 3 -143.77 41.64 -28.85
N GLU A 4 -144.25 40.59 -29.51
CA GLU A 4 -143.60 39.28 -29.49
C GLU A 4 -143.92 38.50 -30.78
N LEU A 5 -143.08 37.53 -31.13
CA LEU A 5 -143.23 36.70 -32.32
C LEU A 5 -143.96 35.40 -31.96
N PHE A 6 -145.02 35.07 -32.70
CA PHE A 6 -145.88 33.93 -32.43
C PHE A 6 -145.96 32.96 -33.60
N GLN A 7 -145.97 31.66 -33.30
CA GLN A 7 -146.36 30.66 -34.30
C GLN A 7 -147.89 30.60 -34.42
N MET A 8 -148.42 31.17 -35.50
CA MET A 8 -149.85 31.33 -35.76
C MET A 8 -150.32 30.41 -36.89
N PHE A 9 -151.51 29.82 -36.74
CA PHE A 9 -152.13 28.98 -37.76
C PHE A 9 -152.91 29.85 -38.76
N MET A 10 -152.50 29.83 -40.03
CA MET A 10 -153.15 30.52 -41.15
C MET A 10 -153.55 29.50 -42.21
N SER A 11 -154.85 29.31 -42.47
CA SER A 11 -155.38 28.45 -43.54
C SER A 11 -154.67 27.07 -43.65
N ASN A 12 -154.57 26.36 -42.52
CA ASN A 12 -153.90 25.06 -42.36
C ASN A 12 -152.36 25.04 -42.51
N ARG A 13 -151.68 26.19 -42.43
CA ARG A 13 -150.22 26.30 -42.31
C ARG A 13 -149.84 27.02 -41.02
N LYS A 14 -148.65 26.73 -40.48
CA LYS A 14 -148.06 27.53 -39.40
C LYS A 14 -147.14 28.60 -40.00
N SER A 15 -147.29 29.86 -39.56
CA SER A 15 -146.44 30.98 -39.93
C SER A 15 -146.01 31.75 -38.68
N ASN A 16 -144.84 32.37 -38.70
CA ASN A 16 -144.35 33.18 -37.59
C ASN A 16 -144.81 34.62 -37.80
N VAL A 17 -145.73 35.10 -36.97
CA VAL A 17 -146.32 36.44 -37.08
C VAL A 17 -146.11 37.19 -35.78
N ARG A 18 -145.59 38.40 -35.91
CA ARG A 18 -145.32 39.34 -34.83
C ARG A 18 -146.62 40.02 -34.43
N VAL A 19 -146.99 39.91 -33.16
CA VAL A 19 -148.19 40.51 -32.58
C VAL A 19 -147.77 41.71 -31.74
N THR A 20 -148.17 42.91 -32.17
CA THR A 20 -147.85 44.17 -31.52
C THR A 20 -149.11 44.81 -30.95
N ILE A 21 -149.12 45.06 -29.64
CA ILE A 21 -150.20 45.76 -28.92
C ILE A 21 -149.70 47.11 -28.45
N GLN A 22 -150.35 48.19 -28.89
CA GLN A 22 -150.02 49.57 -28.58
C GLN A 22 -151.28 50.33 -28.15
N LEU A 23 -151.14 51.27 -27.21
CA LEU A 23 -152.17 52.27 -26.93
C LEU A 23 -151.82 53.50 -27.76
N GLN A 24 -152.69 53.83 -28.72
CA GLN A 24 -152.55 55.01 -29.55
C GLN A 24 -153.38 56.16 -28.94
N LEU A 25 -152.73 57.30 -28.73
CA LEU A 25 -153.39 58.54 -28.37
C LEU A 25 -153.77 59.26 -29.66
N THR A 26 -155.06 59.36 -29.96
CA THR A 26 -155.51 60.11 -31.14
C THR A 26 -155.55 61.61 -30.84
N THR A 27 -154.98 62.42 -31.74
CA THR A 27 -154.83 63.88 -31.58
C THR A 27 -156.13 64.65 -31.85
N SER A 28 -157.27 64.06 -31.48
CA SER A 28 -158.59 64.69 -31.53
C SER A 28 -158.77 65.66 -30.35
N PRO A 29 -159.67 66.65 -30.44
CA PRO A 29 -159.96 67.59 -29.34
C PRO A 29 -160.52 66.90 -28.08
N ILE A 30 -161.01 65.66 -28.22
CA ILE A 30 -161.28 64.75 -27.12
C ILE A 30 -160.11 63.76 -27.09
N HIS A 31 -159.33 63.74 -25.99
CA HIS A 31 -158.19 62.84 -25.83
C HIS A 31 -158.66 61.37 -25.76
N ARG A 32 -158.81 60.73 -26.91
CA ARG A 32 -159.17 59.32 -27.02
C ARG A 32 -157.93 58.43 -26.92
N ARG A 33 -158.11 57.30 -26.24
CA ARG A 33 -157.12 56.22 -26.18
C ARG A 33 -157.72 55.06 -26.94
N ASP A 34 -157.13 54.73 -28.07
CA ASP A 34 -157.56 53.61 -28.89
C ASP A 34 -156.53 52.48 -28.75
N LEU A 35 -157.01 51.23 -28.63
CA LEU A 35 -156.14 50.07 -28.56
C LEU A 35 -155.84 49.61 -29.99
N LEU A 36 -154.57 49.76 -30.40
CA LEU A 36 -154.08 49.24 -31.67
C LEU A 36 -153.52 47.83 -31.47
N VAL A 37 -154.13 46.86 -32.16
CA VAL A 37 -153.60 45.52 -32.35
C VAL A 37 -153.08 45.43 -33.78
N ARG A 38 -151.80 45.07 -33.94
CA ARG A 38 -151.12 44.94 -35.22
C ARG A 38 -150.52 43.56 -35.37
N LEU A 39 -150.64 42.97 -36.57
CA LEU A 39 -149.97 41.74 -36.97
C LEU A 39 -149.05 42.05 -38.15
N THR A 40 -147.79 41.60 -38.07
CA THR A 40 -146.78 41.76 -39.12
C THR A 40 -145.96 40.48 -39.29
N ASP A 41 -145.46 40.19 -40.49
CA ASP A 41 -144.53 39.07 -40.73
C ASP A 41 -143.12 39.63 -40.96
N ASP A 42 -142.12 39.11 -40.26
CA ASP A 42 -140.72 39.53 -40.43
C ASP A 42 -140.15 39.06 -41.79
N ALA A 43 -140.78 38.07 -42.44
CA ALA A 43 -140.42 37.56 -43.77
C ALA A 43 -141.16 38.24 -44.93
N ASP A 44 -142.33 38.86 -44.69
CA ASP A 44 -143.10 39.62 -45.69
C ASP A 44 -143.38 41.05 -45.18
N PRO A 45 -142.59 42.05 -45.60
CA PRO A 45 -142.80 43.45 -45.23
C PRO A 45 -144.13 44.06 -45.68
N PHE A 46 -144.90 43.40 -46.56
CA PHE A 46 -146.23 43.83 -46.98
C PHE A 46 -147.35 43.20 -46.14
N PHE A 47 -147.05 42.18 -45.34
CA PHE A 47 -148.00 41.59 -44.40
C PHE A 47 -148.23 42.56 -43.24
N LEU A 48 -149.35 43.28 -43.29
CA LEU A 48 -149.79 44.19 -42.24
C LEU A 48 -151.29 44.04 -42.04
N PHE A 49 -151.71 43.66 -40.84
CA PHE A 49 -153.11 43.72 -40.41
C PHE A 49 -153.21 44.61 -39.17
N ASN A 50 -154.18 45.54 -39.19
CA ASN A 50 -154.44 46.48 -38.10
C ASN A 50 -155.88 46.32 -37.60
N LEU A 51 -156.06 46.50 -36.29
CA LEU A 51 -157.34 46.76 -35.66
C LEU A 51 -157.15 47.85 -34.61
N SER A 52 -157.83 48.98 -34.80
CA SER A 52 -158.00 50.00 -33.76
C SER A 52 -159.33 49.77 -33.06
N ILE A 53 -159.31 49.66 -31.73
CA ILE A 53 -160.51 49.50 -30.89
C ILE A 53 -160.62 50.75 -30.04
N SER A 54 -161.60 51.61 -30.33
CA SER A 54 -161.96 52.70 -29.43
C SER A 54 -162.80 52.19 -28.25
N GLU A 55 -162.95 53.02 -27.22
CA GLU A 55 -163.80 52.69 -26.07
C GLU A 55 -165.29 52.49 -26.44
N GLU A 56 -165.77 53.11 -27.53
CA GLU A 56 -167.12 52.90 -28.08
C GLU A 56 -167.23 51.54 -28.79
N ASP A 57 -166.27 51.22 -29.67
CA ASP A 57 -166.22 49.93 -30.37
C ASP A 57 -166.11 48.76 -29.37
N PHE A 58 -165.37 48.98 -28.28
CA PHE A 58 -165.21 48.00 -27.22
C PHE A 58 -166.53 47.63 -26.54
N GLN A 59 -167.50 48.54 -26.39
CA GLN A 59 -168.80 48.18 -25.81
C GLN A 59 -169.55 47.17 -26.70
N SER A 60 -169.47 47.37 -28.02
CA SER A 60 -170.04 46.42 -28.99
C SER A 60 -169.30 45.08 -28.96
N LEU A 61 -167.97 45.10 -28.95
CA LEU A 61 -167.13 43.90 -28.84
C LEU A 61 -167.41 43.12 -27.55
N LYS A 62 -167.55 43.83 -26.44
CA LYS A 62 -167.84 43.30 -25.10
C LYS A 62 -169.15 42.52 -25.07
N VAL A 63 -170.22 43.09 -25.63
CA VAL A 63 -171.52 42.41 -25.71
C VAL A 63 -171.47 41.24 -26.70
N GLN A 64 -170.85 41.41 -27.88
CA GLN A 64 -170.77 40.37 -28.91
C GLN A 64 -169.99 39.12 -28.47
N GLN A 65 -168.97 39.27 -27.62
CA GLN A 65 -168.10 38.17 -27.19
C GLN A 65 -168.25 37.82 -25.69
N GLY A 66 -169.22 38.42 -25.00
CA GLY A 66 -169.48 38.15 -23.57
C GLY A 66 -168.32 38.52 -22.65
N LEU A 67 -167.51 39.53 -23.00
CA LEU A 67 -166.34 39.91 -22.21
C LEU A 67 -166.77 40.52 -20.86
N LEU A 68 -166.18 40.05 -19.76
CA LEU A 68 -166.54 40.52 -18.42
C LEU A 68 -165.73 41.75 -17.95
N VAL A 69 -164.72 42.15 -18.73
CA VAL A 69 -163.75 43.22 -18.38
C VAL A 69 -164.17 44.59 -18.93
N ASP A 70 -163.59 45.66 -18.40
CA ASP A 70 -163.70 47.01 -18.95
C ASP A 70 -162.60 47.30 -19.99
N PHE A 71 -162.72 48.44 -20.69
CA PHE A 71 -161.76 48.83 -21.73
C PHE A 71 -160.34 49.04 -21.17
N ALA A 72 -160.22 49.53 -19.93
CA ALA A 72 -158.94 49.76 -19.27
C ALA A 72 -158.19 48.46 -18.95
N SER A 73 -158.89 47.41 -18.50
CA SER A 73 -158.29 46.11 -18.16
C SER A 73 -158.12 45.18 -19.37
N PHE A 74 -158.88 45.40 -20.44
CA PHE A 74 -158.87 44.53 -21.63
C PHE A 74 -157.48 44.33 -22.27
N PRO A 75 -156.64 45.37 -22.51
CA PRO A 75 -155.31 45.19 -23.08
C PRO A 75 -154.43 44.23 -22.28
N GLN A 76 -154.45 44.34 -20.94
CA GLN A 76 -153.66 43.45 -20.09
C GLN A 76 -154.19 42.01 -20.13
N LYS A 77 -155.51 41.82 -20.10
CA LYS A 77 -156.11 40.48 -20.18
C LYS A 77 -155.91 39.82 -21.54
N PHE A 78 -155.86 40.60 -22.61
CA PHE A 78 -155.48 40.11 -23.93
C PHE A 78 -153.99 39.73 -23.98
N ILE A 79 -153.09 40.54 -23.41
CA ILE A 79 -151.67 40.19 -23.26
C ILE A 79 -151.48 38.92 -22.41
N ASP A 80 -152.25 38.75 -21.34
CA ASP A 80 -152.22 37.53 -20.50
C ASP A 80 -152.59 36.27 -21.34
N LEU A 81 -153.61 36.36 -22.19
CA LEU A 81 -153.99 35.28 -23.14
C LEU A 81 -152.92 35.02 -24.20
N LEU A 82 -152.29 36.06 -24.75
CA LEU A 82 -151.18 35.89 -25.68
C LEU A 82 -149.98 35.20 -25.02
N LYS A 83 -149.64 35.56 -23.77
CA LYS A 83 -148.56 34.90 -23.03
C LYS A 83 -148.78 33.40 -22.81
N LEU A 84 -150.04 32.98 -22.59
CA LEU A 84 -150.37 31.54 -22.57
C LEU A 84 -150.02 30.87 -23.91
N CYS A 85 -150.41 31.49 -25.03
CA CYS A 85 -150.06 31.00 -26.37
C CYS A 85 -148.53 30.97 -26.59
N CYS A 86 -147.79 32.01 -26.15
CA CYS A 86 -146.33 32.05 -26.26
C CYS A 86 -145.67 30.91 -25.45
N SER A 87 -146.14 30.67 -24.22
CA SER A 87 -145.61 29.62 -23.36
C SER A 87 -145.85 28.20 -23.87
N GLU A 88 -146.86 28.00 -24.74
CA GLU A 88 -147.23 26.70 -25.27
C GLU A 88 -146.79 26.48 -26.73
N GLN A 89 -146.27 27.50 -27.44
CA GLN A 89 -146.03 27.41 -28.90
C GLN A 89 -144.96 26.39 -29.33
N GLU A 90 -144.06 26.00 -28.42
CA GLU A 90 -143.04 24.96 -28.65
C GLU A 90 -143.53 23.55 -28.32
N LEU A 91 -144.73 23.39 -27.76
CA LEU A 91 -145.30 22.08 -27.44
C LEU A 91 -145.80 21.36 -28.70
N GLU A 92 -145.72 20.03 -28.69
CA GLU A 92 -146.20 19.18 -29.80
C GLU A 92 -147.73 19.23 -29.95
N SER A 93 -148.45 19.34 -28.83
CA SER A 93 -149.90 19.55 -28.77
C SER A 93 -150.25 20.80 -27.93
N PRO A 94 -150.11 22.02 -28.47
CA PRO A 94 -150.43 23.24 -27.74
C PRO A 94 -151.94 23.30 -27.44
N ARG A 95 -152.29 23.72 -26.22
CA ARG A 95 -153.69 23.88 -25.82
C ARG A 95 -154.20 25.24 -26.28
N PHE A 96 -153.43 26.30 -26.03
CA PHE A 96 -153.72 27.65 -26.49
C PHE A 96 -152.98 27.95 -27.80
N VAL A 97 -153.73 28.27 -28.84
CA VAL A 97 -153.22 28.55 -30.19
C VAL A 97 -153.82 29.82 -30.77
N LEU A 98 -153.04 30.51 -31.60
CA LEU A 98 -153.50 31.67 -32.37
C LEU A 98 -153.88 31.22 -33.78
N HIS A 99 -155.09 31.54 -34.21
CA HIS A 99 -155.57 31.29 -35.58
C HIS A 99 -155.80 32.64 -36.29
N LEU A 100 -155.42 32.75 -37.56
CA LEU A 100 -155.81 33.85 -38.45
C LEU A 100 -156.50 33.30 -39.70
N ASN A 101 -157.78 33.57 -39.81
CA ASN A 101 -158.60 33.14 -40.94
C ASN A 101 -158.88 34.33 -41.87
N CYS A 102 -158.21 34.36 -43.02
CA CYS A 102 -158.46 35.33 -44.09
C CYS A 102 -159.62 34.86 -44.97
N GLN A 103 -160.54 35.76 -45.34
CA GLN A 103 -161.71 35.41 -46.16
C GLN A 103 -161.38 35.19 -47.64
N SER A 104 -160.23 35.69 -48.11
CA SER A 104 -159.70 35.50 -49.46
C SER A 104 -158.33 34.84 -49.43
N ALA A 105 -158.06 33.97 -50.41
CA ALA A 105 -156.73 33.39 -50.63
C ALA A 105 -155.69 34.43 -51.11
N ALA A 106 -156.15 35.58 -51.63
CA ALA A 106 -155.30 36.69 -52.05
C ALA A 106 -154.87 37.62 -50.88
N LEU A 107 -155.17 37.25 -49.62
CA LEU A 107 -155.05 38.10 -48.42
C LEU A 107 -155.91 39.39 -48.44
N GLU A 108 -156.66 39.63 -49.52
CA GLU A 108 -157.57 40.77 -49.67
C GLU A 108 -158.79 40.65 -48.74
N GLY A 109 -158.98 41.64 -47.87
CA GLY A 109 -160.16 41.79 -47.01
C GLY A 109 -159.90 41.57 -45.52
N PRO A 110 -160.96 41.53 -44.69
CA PRO A 110 -160.82 41.40 -43.25
C PRO A 110 -160.41 39.98 -42.84
N ALA A 111 -159.47 39.90 -41.89
CA ALA A 111 -159.00 38.65 -41.31
C ALA A 111 -159.55 38.48 -39.88
N SER A 112 -159.97 37.25 -39.53
CA SER A 112 -160.42 36.91 -38.19
C SER A 112 -159.28 36.29 -37.41
N PHE A 113 -158.71 37.04 -36.46
CA PHE A 113 -157.70 36.59 -35.52
C PHE A 113 -158.38 36.08 -34.25
N SER A 114 -158.17 34.81 -33.89
CA SER A 114 -158.78 34.22 -32.70
C SER A 114 -157.77 33.50 -31.81
N VAL A 115 -157.89 33.74 -30.51
CA VAL A 115 -157.24 32.94 -29.47
C VAL A 115 -158.13 31.73 -29.20
N VAL A 116 -157.62 30.54 -29.46
CA VAL A 116 -158.40 29.29 -29.41
C VAL A 116 -157.76 28.34 -28.40
N GLU A 117 -158.57 27.80 -27.48
CA GLU A 117 -158.18 26.69 -26.61
C GLU A 117 -158.70 25.38 -27.19
N THR A 118 -157.82 24.42 -27.42
CA THR A 118 -158.15 23.07 -27.88
C THR A 118 -158.30 22.15 -26.67
N ASN A 119 -159.53 21.70 -26.42
CA ASN A 119 -159.84 20.68 -25.43
C ASN A 119 -160.10 19.33 -26.15
N ALA A 120 -160.03 18.22 -25.42
CA ALA A 120 -160.20 16.86 -25.95
C ALA A 120 -161.52 16.59 -26.70
N PHE A 121 -162.53 17.45 -26.53
CA PHE A 121 -163.83 17.34 -27.21
C PHE A 121 -164.09 18.44 -28.25
N LYS A 122 -163.55 19.65 -28.08
CA LYS A 122 -163.86 20.82 -28.95
C LYS A 122 -162.83 21.92 -28.82
N HIS A 123 -162.80 22.80 -29.83
CA HIS A 123 -162.14 24.09 -29.77
C HIS A 123 -163.04 25.15 -29.10
N LEU A 124 -162.46 25.98 -28.24
CA LEU A 124 -163.12 27.08 -27.53
C LEU A 124 -162.44 28.40 -27.93
N ASN A 125 -163.19 29.33 -28.53
CA ASN A 125 -162.68 30.66 -28.82
C ASN A 125 -162.72 31.53 -27.55
N HIS A 126 -161.57 31.98 -27.07
CA HIS A 126 -161.44 32.91 -25.93
C HIS A 126 -161.62 34.36 -26.34
N LEU A 127 -161.16 34.72 -27.54
CA LEU A 127 -161.28 36.05 -28.13
C LEU A 127 -161.21 35.91 -29.66
N SER A 128 -162.01 36.69 -30.40
CA SER A 128 -162.00 36.69 -31.88
C SER A 128 -162.06 38.11 -32.44
N LEU A 129 -160.92 38.69 -32.76
CA LEU A 129 -160.78 40.04 -33.29
C LEU A 129 -160.84 40.03 -34.83
N ARG A 130 -161.56 40.99 -35.43
CA ARG A 130 -161.60 41.19 -36.89
C ARG A 130 -160.64 42.32 -37.24
N LEU A 131 -159.49 41.99 -37.84
CA LEU A 131 -158.54 42.97 -38.33
C LEU A 131 -158.83 43.32 -39.79
N ALA A 132 -158.52 44.56 -40.16
CA ALA A 132 -158.43 44.98 -41.56
C ALA A 132 -157.00 44.78 -42.06
N GLN A 133 -156.84 44.44 -43.34
CA GLN A 133 -155.57 44.57 -44.03
C GLN A 133 -155.16 46.05 -44.05
N GLY A 134 -153.90 46.34 -43.75
CA GLY A 134 -153.36 47.69 -43.73
C GLY A 134 -153.43 48.32 -45.11
N SER A 135 -153.90 49.56 -45.19
CA SER A 135 -153.94 50.29 -46.46
C SER A 135 -152.53 50.62 -46.97
N ASP A 136 -152.41 50.85 -48.27
CA ASP A 136 -151.19 51.29 -48.96
C ASP A 136 -150.48 52.47 -48.25
N ARG A 137 -151.28 53.35 -47.62
CA ARG A 137 -150.81 54.48 -46.81
C ARG A 137 -150.29 54.02 -45.44
N GLU A 138 -151.08 53.26 -44.69
CA GLU A 138 -150.68 52.74 -43.38
C GLU A 138 -149.41 51.88 -43.47
N LEU A 139 -149.27 51.10 -44.54
CA LEU A 139 -148.09 50.29 -44.81
C LEU A 139 -146.86 51.17 -45.06
N LYS A 140 -146.99 52.22 -45.88
CA LYS A 140 -145.91 53.19 -46.13
C LYS A 140 -145.52 53.94 -44.86
N ASP A 141 -146.50 54.39 -44.07
CA ASP A 141 -146.27 55.08 -42.80
C ASP A 141 -145.58 54.15 -41.77
N TYR A 142 -145.99 52.88 -41.69
CA TYR A 142 -145.35 51.86 -40.85
C TYR A 142 -143.91 51.54 -41.29
N LEU A 143 -143.70 51.22 -42.56
CA LEU A 143 -142.37 50.91 -43.11
C LEU A 143 -141.41 52.10 -42.98
N ALA A 144 -141.90 53.33 -43.17
CA ALA A 144 -141.11 54.53 -42.95
C ALA A 144 -140.68 54.70 -41.48
N ALA A 145 -141.59 54.43 -40.52
CA ALA A 145 -141.28 54.46 -39.09
C ALA A 145 -140.26 53.38 -38.68
N CYS A 146 -140.45 52.13 -39.14
CA CYS A 146 -139.50 51.05 -38.92
C CYS A 146 -138.12 51.37 -39.50
N LEU A 147 -138.07 51.82 -40.76
CA LEU A 147 -136.81 52.21 -41.42
C LEU A 147 -136.12 53.38 -40.70
N ALA A 148 -136.87 54.33 -40.15
CA ALA A 148 -136.33 55.43 -39.36
C ALA A 148 -135.71 54.93 -38.03
N SER A 149 -136.40 54.06 -37.29
CA SER A 149 -135.87 53.46 -36.06
C SER A 149 -134.60 52.65 -36.34
N THR A 150 -134.65 51.73 -37.30
CA THR A 150 -133.49 50.89 -37.68
C THR A 150 -132.30 51.73 -38.15
N LYS A 151 -132.51 52.84 -38.88
CA LYS A 151 -131.43 53.76 -39.26
C LYS A 151 -130.84 54.50 -38.06
N ALA A 152 -131.66 54.96 -37.11
CA ALA A 152 -131.19 55.62 -35.89
C ALA A 152 -130.40 54.65 -34.99
N GLU A 153 -130.90 53.43 -34.81
CA GLU A 153 -130.23 52.36 -34.07
C GLU A 153 -128.89 51.99 -34.71
N LYS A 154 -128.86 51.81 -36.04
CA LYS A 154 -127.61 51.57 -36.78
C LYS A 154 -126.61 52.71 -36.55
N GLN A 155 -127.01 53.97 -36.70
CA GLN A 155 -126.11 55.12 -36.48
C GLN A 155 -125.58 55.16 -35.04
N ALA A 156 -126.42 54.85 -34.05
CA ALA A 156 -125.99 54.77 -32.66
C ALA A 156 -125.01 53.60 -32.40
N LEU A 157 -125.16 52.47 -33.10
CA LEU A 157 -124.21 51.35 -33.05
C LEU A 157 -122.90 51.67 -33.77
N ASP A 158 -122.95 52.25 -34.97
CA ASP A 158 -121.77 52.67 -35.75
C ASP A 158 -120.91 53.68 -34.95
N LEU A 159 -121.54 54.62 -34.23
CA LEU A 159 -120.85 55.57 -33.35
C LEU A 159 -120.21 54.90 -32.13
N LYS A 160 -120.91 53.94 -31.50
CA LYS A 160 -120.35 53.17 -30.38
C LYS A 160 -119.16 52.33 -30.83
N LEU A 161 -119.27 51.65 -31.97
CA LEU A 161 -118.22 50.81 -32.55
C LEU A 161 -116.94 51.62 -32.79
N LYS A 162 -117.04 52.72 -33.53
CA LYS A 162 -115.90 53.62 -33.81
C LYS A 162 -115.22 54.08 -32.53
N LYS A 163 -115.99 54.53 -31.54
CA LYS A 163 -115.44 54.95 -30.24
C LYS A 163 -114.69 53.80 -29.55
N THR A 164 -115.24 52.59 -29.54
CA THR A 164 -114.55 51.43 -28.94
C THR A 164 -113.30 51.02 -29.72
N GLU A 165 -113.30 51.14 -31.05
CA GLU A 165 -112.13 50.88 -31.89
C GLU A 165 -111.02 51.91 -31.64
N GLU A 166 -111.36 53.19 -31.53
CA GLU A 166 -110.43 54.29 -31.20
C GLU A 166 -109.83 54.10 -29.79
N ASP A 167 -110.68 53.84 -28.78
CA ASP A 167 -110.24 53.62 -27.40
C ASP A 167 -109.30 52.39 -27.29
N LEU A 168 -109.66 51.27 -27.93
CA LEU A 168 -108.83 50.05 -27.97
C LEU A 168 -107.53 50.26 -28.73
N SER A 169 -107.56 50.94 -29.89
CA SER A 169 -106.35 51.26 -30.67
C SER A 169 -105.38 52.13 -29.87
N ARG A 170 -105.90 53.10 -29.11
CA ARG A 170 -105.09 53.94 -28.23
C ARG A 170 -104.47 53.14 -27.07
N GLN A 171 -105.24 52.24 -26.43
CA GLN A 171 -104.71 51.36 -25.38
C GLN A 171 -103.64 50.41 -25.91
N LEU A 172 -103.86 49.83 -27.09
CA LEU A 172 -102.91 48.93 -27.75
C LEU A 172 -101.60 49.64 -28.11
N SER A 173 -101.68 50.85 -28.69
CA SER A 173 -100.50 51.67 -28.98
C SER A 173 -99.71 52.04 -27.70
N TYR A 174 -100.40 52.43 -26.62
CA TYR A 174 -99.76 52.72 -25.33
C TYR A 174 -99.08 51.49 -24.71
N ALA A 175 -99.73 50.33 -24.78
CA ALA A 175 -99.18 49.07 -24.29
C ALA A 175 -97.95 48.63 -25.12
N GLN A 176 -98.00 48.76 -26.45
CA GLN A 176 -96.87 48.50 -27.34
C GLN A 176 -95.68 49.42 -27.06
N GLN A 177 -95.91 50.72 -26.90
CA GLN A 177 -94.85 51.67 -26.55
C GLN A 177 -94.21 51.29 -25.21
N THR A 178 -95.03 51.07 -24.18
CA THR A 178 -94.57 50.68 -22.83
C THR A 178 -93.77 49.37 -22.87
N LEU A 179 -94.22 48.37 -23.64
CA LEU A 179 -93.51 47.11 -23.83
C LEU A 179 -92.16 47.32 -24.52
N SER A 180 -92.08 48.20 -25.54
CA SER A 180 -90.84 48.51 -26.24
C SER A 180 -89.82 49.20 -25.32
N ASP A 181 -90.26 50.14 -24.48
CA ASP A 181 -89.39 50.82 -23.52
C ASP A 181 -88.90 49.85 -22.42
N LYS A 182 -89.78 48.99 -21.90
CA LYS A 182 -89.39 47.96 -20.91
C LYS A 182 -88.46 46.90 -21.49
N THR A 183 -88.63 46.52 -22.76
CA THR A 183 -87.70 45.63 -23.46
C THR A 183 -86.32 46.28 -23.58
N ARG A 184 -86.27 47.56 -23.99
CA ARG A 184 -85.02 48.31 -24.08
C ARG A 184 -84.32 48.52 -22.73
N GLU A 185 -85.08 48.71 -21.65
CA GLU A 185 -84.53 48.73 -20.28
C GLU A 185 -83.94 47.38 -19.87
N LEU A 186 -84.64 46.27 -20.17
CA LEU A 186 -84.14 44.91 -19.89
C LEU A 186 -82.86 44.59 -20.67
N ASP A 187 -82.78 44.97 -21.94
CA ASP A 187 -81.57 44.75 -22.76
C ASP A 187 -80.37 45.56 -22.25
N LYS A 188 -80.60 46.81 -21.82
CA LYS A 188 -79.56 47.60 -21.14
C LYS A 188 -79.06 46.90 -19.88
N LEU A 189 -79.96 46.53 -18.96
CA LEU A 189 -79.60 45.85 -17.72
C LEU A 189 -78.88 44.51 -17.96
N ARG A 190 -79.30 43.75 -18.99
CA ARG A 190 -78.60 42.53 -19.42
C ARG A 190 -77.18 42.83 -19.92
N SER A 191 -77.00 43.88 -20.71
CA SER A 191 -75.68 44.29 -21.21
C SER A 191 -74.77 44.78 -20.07
N GLU A 192 -75.30 45.59 -19.14
CA GLU A 192 -74.58 46.08 -17.96
C GLU A 192 -74.15 44.93 -17.05
N TRP A 193 -75.06 44.00 -16.74
CA TRP A 193 -74.75 42.82 -15.94
C TRP A 193 -73.71 41.91 -16.60
N THR A 194 -73.82 41.70 -17.92
CA THR A 194 -72.84 40.91 -18.68
C THR A 194 -71.47 41.56 -18.64
N ASN A 195 -71.39 42.88 -18.86
CA ASN A 195 -70.15 43.66 -18.80
C ASN A 195 -69.53 43.68 -17.39
N GLN A 196 -70.34 43.81 -16.34
CA GLN A 196 -69.88 43.73 -14.95
C GLN A 196 -69.35 42.33 -14.63
N SER A 197 -70.08 41.28 -15.02
CA SER A 197 -69.67 39.89 -14.81
C SER A 197 -68.38 39.55 -15.56
N SER A 198 -68.24 39.95 -16.82
CA SER A 198 -67.02 39.73 -17.61
C SER A 198 -65.83 40.55 -17.08
N CYS A 199 -66.05 41.79 -16.64
CA CYS A 199 -65.02 42.62 -16.05
C CYS A 199 -64.51 42.04 -14.72
N LEU A 200 -65.43 41.63 -13.82
CA LEU A 200 -65.08 40.97 -12.57
C LEU A 200 -64.36 39.63 -12.81
N SER A 201 -64.86 38.82 -13.74
CA SER A 201 -64.23 37.54 -14.11
C SER A 201 -62.81 37.74 -14.67
N SER A 202 -62.63 38.69 -15.59
CA SER A 202 -61.31 39.05 -16.15
C SER A 202 -60.38 39.57 -15.06
N ARG A 203 -60.86 40.40 -14.15
CA ARG A 203 -60.08 40.94 -13.03
C ARG A 203 -59.65 39.82 -12.07
N HIS A 204 -60.56 38.94 -11.66
CA HIS A 204 -60.22 37.80 -10.81
C HIS A 204 -59.24 36.83 -11.50
N ALA A 205 -59.36 36.63 -12.82
CA ALA A 205 -58.40 35.83 -13.58
C ALA A 205 -56.99 36.47 -13.58
N GLN A 206 -56.91 37.80 -13.77
CA GLN A 206 -55.65 38.55 -13.69
C GLN A 206 -55.05 38.53 -12.27
N GLU A 207 -55.84 38.77 -11.23
CA GLU A 207 -55.40 38.70 -9.83
C GLU A 207 -54.87 37.29 -9.49
N LEU A 208 -55.58 36.23 -9.91
CA LEU A 208 -55.14 34.85 -9.72
C LEU A 208 -53.87 34.51 -10.51
N GLN A 209 -53.71 35.05 -11.72
CA GLN A 209 -52.48 34.88 -12.50
C GLN A 209 -51.30 35.60 -11.82
N LEU A 210 -51.47 36.84 -11.37
CA LEU A 210 -50.43 37.59 -10.66
C LEU A 210 -50.00 36.91 -9.36
N GLU A 211 -50.92 36.35 -8.58
CA GLU A 211 -50.56 35.58 -7.38
C GLU A 211 -49.86 34.26 -7.71
N ARG A 212 -50.25 33.57 -8.80
CA ARG A 212 -49.50 32.39 -9.30
C ARG A 212 -48.09 32.75 -9.74
N GLU A 213 -47.92 33.85 -10.45
CA GLU A 213 -46.61 34.35 -10.90
C GLU A 213 -45.73 34.75 -9.71
N LYS A 214 -46.26 35.48 -8.72
CA LYS A 214 -45.55 35.78 -7.45
C LYS A 214 -45.17 34.52 -6.66
N ALA A 215 -46.06 33.53 -6.60
CA ALA A 215 -45.79 32.27 -5.89
C ALA A 215 -44.71 31.42 -6.60
N LEU A 216 -44.70 31.41 -7.93
CA LEU A 216 -43.63 30.82 -8.72
C LEU A 216 -42.31 31.59 -8.56
N GLN A 217 -42.34 32.92 -8.62
CA GLN A 217 -41.17 33.77 -8.51
C GLN A 217 -40.53 33.69 -7.12
N SER A 218 -41.33 33.64 -6.05
CA SER A 218 -40.81 33.45 -4.68
C SER A 218 -40.27 32.05 -4.44
N ARG A 219 -40.85 31.00 -5.04
CA ARG A 219 -40.25 29.65 -5.08
C ARG A 219 -38.90 29.64 -5.78
N PHE A 220 -38.83 30.19 -7.00
CA PHE A 220 -37.58 30.30 -7.75
C PHE A 220 -36.50 31.09 -6.98
N GLN A 221 -36.87 32.20 -6.34
CA GLN A 221 -35.95 32.95 -5.48
C GLN A 221 -35.46 32.10 -4.30
N HIS A 222 -36.35 31.33 -3.66
CA HIS A 222 -35.97 30.45 -2.55
C HIS A 222 -35.05 29.30 -3.00
N GLU A 223 -35.32 28.66 -4.14
CA GLU A 223 -34.46 27.62 -4.72
C GLU A 223 -33.08 28.17 -5.09
N VAL A 224 -33.01 29.34 -5.73
CA VAL A 224 -31.74 30.00 -6.08
C VAL A 224 -30.94 30.36 -4.82
N GLU A 225 -31.60 30.89 -3.78
CA GLU A 225 -30.95 31.25 -2.53
C GLU A 225 -30.52 30.00 -1.72
N GLN A 226 -31.29 28.91 -1.75
CA GLN A 226 -30.88 27.62 -1.17
C GLN A 226 -29.64 27.06 -1.88
N LEU A 227 -29.66 26.95 -3.22
CA LEU A 227 -28.53 26.47 -4.02
C LEU A 227 -27.28 27.33 -3.81
N ARG A 228 -27.45 28.65 -3.71
CA ARG A 228 -26.37 29.58 -3.36
C ARG A 228 -25.81 29.28 -1.97
N GLN A 229 -26.66 29.11 -0.95
CA GLN A 229 -26.20 28.81 0.41
C GLN A 229 -25.53 27.44 0.52
N GLU A 230 -25.97 26.44 -0.24
CA GLU A 230 -25.29 25.14 -0.33
C GLU A 230 -23.92 25.27 -0.99
N LEU A 231 -23.84 25.98 -2.13
CA LEU A 231 -22.57 26.26 -2.80
C LEU A 231 -21.61 27.05 -1.90
N GLU A 232 -22.08 28.07 -1.19
CA GLU A 232 -21.26 28.82 -0.23
C GLU A 232 -20.82 27.96 0.97
N LYS A 233 -21.66 27.04 1.47
CA LYS A 233 -21.28 26.09 2.54
C LYS A 233 -20.19 25.13 2.05
N GLU A 234 -20.32 24.60 0.84
CA GLU A 234 -19.36 23.64 0.29
C GLU A 234 -18.04 24.33 -0.11
N GLN A 235 -18.09 25.55 -0.65
CA GLN A 235 -16.91 26.40 -0.83
C GLN A 235 -16.22 26.71 0.49
N ARG A 236 -16.95 27.05 1.56
CA ARG A 236 -16.37 27.26 2.90
C ARG A 236 -15.73 25.99 3.44
N ARG A 237 -16.36 24.81 3.30
CA ARG A 237 -15.78 23.51 3.69
C ARG A 237 -14.48 23.21 2.93
N SER A 238 -14.51 23.31 1.61
CA SER A 238 -13.33 23.12 0.75
C SER A 238 -12.21 24.08 1.13
N SER A 239 -12.54 25.36 1.33
CA SER A 239 -11.56 26.37 1.76
C SER A 239 -10.98 26.06 3.14
N GLN A 240 -11.80 25.63 4.10
CA GLN A 240 -11.34 25.20 5.44
C GLN A 240 -10.46 23.95 5.38
N GLN A 241 -10.80 22.95 4.56
CA GLN A 241 -9.94 21.78 4.33
C GLN A 241 -8.60 22.15 3.70
N LEU A 242 -8.59 23.00 2.68
CA LEU A 242 -7.37 23.49 2.04
C LEU A 242 -6.51 24.31 3.00
N GLN A 243 -7.14 25.15 3.83
CA GLN A 243 -6.46 25.98 4.83
C GLN A 243 -5.89 25.15 5.97
N GLY A 244 -6.61 24.12 6.44
CA GLY A 244 -6.11 23.14 7.40
C GLY A 244 -4.92 22.34 6.85
N ARG A 245 -5.02 21.85 5.61
CA ARG A 245 -3.94 21.11 4.93
C ARG A 245 -2.72 21.99 4.64
N LEU A 246 -2.92 23.29 4.36
CA LEU A 246 -1.85 24.28 4.32
C LEU A 246 -1.17 24.42 5.68
N GLY A 247 -1.94 24.55 6.77
CA GLY A 247 -1.40 24.61 8.13
C GLY A 247 -0.62 23.36 8.54
N GLU A 248 -1.09 22.17 8.17
CA GLU A 248 -0.37 20.90 8.37
C GLU A 248 0.94 20.85 7.59
N LEU A 249 0.94 21.28 6.32
CA LEU A 249 2.14 21.37 5.50
C LEU A 249 3.13 22.43 6.03
N GLU A 250 2.65 23.59 6.47
CA GLU A 250 3.49 24.62 7.10
C GLU A 250 4.10 24.14 8.40
N ALA A 251 3.33 23.44 9.25
CA ALA A 251 3.83 22.82 10.48
C ALA A 251 4.89 21.77 10.15
N SER A 252 4.63 20.87 9.20
CA SER A 252 5.59 19.85 8.73
C SER A 252 6.87 20.48 8.17
N CYS A 253 6.76 21.55 7.38
CA CYS A 253 7.89 22.31 6.87
C CYS A 253 8.72 22.96 7.99
N LYS A 254 8.08 23.54 9.01
CA LYS A 254 8.78 24.07 10.21
C LYS A 254 9.51 22.95 10.96
N ASP A 255 8.83 21.82 11.19
CA ASP A 255 9.36 20.63 11.87
C ASP A 255 10.59 20.04 11.14
N LEU A 256 10.50 19.92 9.81
CA LEU A 256 11.61 19.47 8.95
C LEU A 256 12.75 20.48 8.92
N THR A 257 12.46 21.77 8.96
CA THR A 257 13.45 22.85 9.03
C THR A 257 14.18 22.85 10.37
N GLU A 258 13.48 22.63 11.48
CA GLU A 258 14.11 22.43 12.79
C GLU A 258 14.98 21.18 12.84
N LYS A 259 14.48 20.04 12.33
CA LYS A 259 15.26 18.79 12.22
C LYS A 259 16.51 19.00 11.36
N LYS A 260 16.40 19.73 10.25
CA LYS A 260 17.54 20.15 9.43
C LYS A 260 18.55 20.95 10.27
N TYR A 261 18.13 22.02 10.95
CA TYR A 261 19.06 22.83 11.75
C TYR A 261 19.71 22.05 12.91
N LYS A 262 18.96 21.17 13.58
CA LYS A 262 19.48 20.25 14.61
C LYS A 262 20.53 19.30 14.03
N ASN A 263 20.26 18.72 12.85
CA ASN A 263 21.22 17.85 12.14
C ASN A 263 22.45 18.64 11.65
N GLU A 264 22.30 19.85 11.12
CA GLU A 264 23.41 20.73 10.71
C GLU A 264 24.27 21.18 11.90
N ALA A 265 23.69 21.34 13.09
CA ALA A 265 24.44 21.58 14.33
C ALA A 265 25.22 20.31 14.76
N ALA A 266 24.58 19.14 14.76
CA ALA A 266 25.23 17.87 15.08
C ALA A 266 26.37 17.52 14.10
N VAL A 267 26.19 17.76 12.80
CA VAL A 267 27.23 17.58 11.78
C VAL A 267 28.42 18.54 12.01
N ARG A 268 28.18 19.78 12.45
CA ARG A 268 29.26 20.73 12.81
C ARG A 268 30.02 20.26 14.05
N ASP A 269 29.33 19.82 15.10
CA ASP A 269 29.94 19.28 16.32
C ASP A 269 30.76 18.00 16.04
N LEU A 270 30.21 17.05 15.28
CA LEU A 270 30.91 15.83 14.87
C LEU A 270 32.14 16.13 14.00
N LYS A 271 32.06 17.11 13.08
CA LYS A 271 33.24 17.58 12.32
C LYS A 271 34.31 18.19 13.24
N GLY A 272 33.92 18.97 14.24
CA GLY A 272 34.84 19.52 15.24
C GLY A 272 35.54 18.43 16.06
N LYS A 273 34.77 17.44 16.53
CA LYS A 273 35.30 16.27 17.27
C LYS A 273 36.23 15.41 16.41
N LEU A 274 35.89 15.20 15.14
CA LEU A 274 36.75 14.51 14.19
C LEU A 274 38.08 15.25 14.02
N GLY A 275 38.05 16.55 13.74
CA GLY A 275 39.27 17.36 13.61
C GLY A 275 40.17 17.34 14.85
N ALA A 276 39.58 17.49 16.05
CA ALA A 276 40.33 17.39 17.30
C ALA A 276 40.96 16.00 17.52
N SER A 277 40.27 14.92 17.13
CA SER A 277 40.81 13.56 17.21
C SER A 277 41.89 13.30 16.15
N GLU A 278 41.77 13.89 14.96
CA GLU A 278 42.79 13.86 13.91
C GLU A 278 44.08 14.60 14.33
N GLU A 279 43.95 15.77 14.96
CA GLU A 279 45.05 16.53 15.57
C GLU A 279 45.74 15.72 16.69
N GLU A 280 44.97 15.09 17.58
CA GLU A 280 45.51 14.24 18.64
C GLU A 280 46.20 12.99 18.08
N CYS A 281 45.66 12.39 17.01
CA CYS A 281 46.30 11.29 16.28
C CYS A 281 47.62 11.75 15.63
N GLN A 282 47.68 12.95 15.06
CA GLN A 282 48.92 13.54 14.54
C GLN A 282 49.95 13.78 15.64
N ARG A 283 49.53 14.33 16.80
CA ARG A 283 50.40 14.52 17.98
C ARG A 283 50.99 13.18 18.46
N LEU A 284 50.16 12.14 18.59
CA LEU A 284 50.61 10.80 18.98
C LEU A 284 51.56 10.18 17.93
N LYS A 285 51.30 10.37 16.62
CA LYS A 285 52.23 9.95 15.56
C LYS A 285 53.58 10.66 15.66
N GLN A 286 53.61 11.95 15.95
CA GLN A 286 54.86 12.70 16.20
C GLN A 286 55.61 12.17 17.43
N GLN A 287 54.89 11.86 18.52
CA GLN A 287 55.47 11.29 19.74
C GLN A 287 56.08 9.89 19.49
N VAL A 288 55.40 9.03 18.72
CA VAL A 288 55.92 7.72 18.29
C VAL A 288 57.18 7.87 17.42
N LEU A 289 57.22 8.87 16.53
CA LEU A 289 58.43 9.17 15.75
C LEU A 289 59.59 9.65 16.62
N SER A 290 59.31 10.42 17.68
CA SER A 290 60.32 10.84 18.66
C SER A 290 60.89 9.64 19.42
N LEU A 291 60.02 8.82 20.02
CA LEU A 291 60.41 7.62 20.77
C LEU A 291 61.18 6.62 19.91
N ARG A 292 60.85 6.48 18.61
CA ARG A 292 61.62 5.65 17.68
C ARG A 292 63.04 6.15 17.44
N ARG A 293 63.27 7.47 17.44
CA ARG A 293 64.62 8.05 17.33
C ARG A 293 65.42 7.80 18.60
N GLU A 294 64.79 8.04 19.75
CA GLU A 294 65.38 7.85 21.09
C GLU A 294 65.76 6.38 21.34
N ASN A 295 64.92 5.44 20.92
CA ASN A 295 65.23 4.01 21.00
C ASN A 295 66.41 3.62 20.07
N GLY A 296 66.53 4.24 18.89
CA GLY A 296 67.67 4.03 18.00
C GLY A 296 69.00 4.59 18.53
N THR A 297 68.96 5.68 19.30
CA THR A 297 70.15 6.17 20.02
C THR A 297 70.55 5.24 21.17
N LEU A 298 69.59 4.72 21.94
CA LEU A 298 69.87 3.77 23.03
C LEU A 298 70.45 2.44 22.50
N ASP A 299 69.94 1.92 21.38
CA ASP A 299 70.44 0.71 20.73
C ASP A 299 71.91 0.87 20.28
N SER A 300 72.25 2.07 19.78
CA SER A 300 73.62 2.45 19.41
C SER A 300 74.56 2.49 20.62
N GLU A 301 74.11 3.08 21.73
CA GLU A 301 74.87 3.10 22.99
C GLU A 301 75.08 1.70 23.57
N LEU A 302 74.07 0.82 23.46
CA LEU A 302 74.14 -0.56 23.95
C LEU A 302 75.22 -1.35 23.22
N HIS A 303 75.27 -1.27 21.89
CA HIS A 303 76.34 -1.89 21.09
C HIS A 303 77.75 -1.34 21.40
N GLU A 304 77.91 -0.05 21.70
CA GLU A 304 79.21 0.47 22.17
C GLU A 304 79.61 -0.14 23.52
N LYS A 305 78.66 -0.32 24.46
CA LYS A 305 78.93 -0.97 25.75
C LYS A 305 79.26 -2.46 25.59
N GLU A 306 78.54 -3.20 24.76
CA GLU A 306 78.86 -4.62 24.44
C GLU A 306 80.27 -4.77 23.87
N ARG A 307 80.66 -3.88 22.94
CA ARG A 307 82.01 -3.88 22.37
C ARG A 307 83.09 -3.65 23.44
N LEU A 308 82.83 -2.79 24.42
CA LEU A 308 83.74 -2.53 25.54
C LEU A 308 83.84 -3.73 26.50
N VAL A 309 82.71 -4.38 26.81
CA VAL A 309 82.65 -5.59 27.65
C VAL A 309 83.45 -6.73 27.04
N ASN A 310 83.29 -6.99 25.74
CA ASN A 310 84.02 -8.05 25.03
C ASN A 310 85.55 -7.81 25.05
N GLN A 311 86.02 -6.56 24.93
CA GLN A 311 87.44 -6.23 25.06
C GLN A 311 87.99 -6.52 26.47
N LEU A 312 87.22 -6.22 27.52
CA LEU A 312 87.63 -6.45 28.90
C LEU A 312 87.64 -7.95 29.25
N GLN A 313 86.66 -8.72 28.78
CA GLN A 313 86.62 -10.18 28.96
C GLN A 313 87.81 -10.88 28.30
N MET A 314 88.18 -10.49 27.07
CA MET A 314 89.34 -11.07 26.39
C MET A 314 90.65 -10.78 27.14
N ARG A 315 90.77 -9.58 27.75
CA ARG A 315 91.94 -9.22 28.57
C ARG A 315 92.00 -9.96 29.91
N ALA A 316 90.85 -10.25 30.52
CA ALA A 316 90.78 -11.04 31.74
C ALA A 316 91.22 -12.50 31.50
N ALA A 317 90.72 -13.13 30.42
CA ALA A 317 91.05 -14.52 30.09
C ALA A 317 92.57 -14.76 29.88
N VAL A 318 93.28 -13.79 29.29
CA VAL A 318 94.75 -13.86 29.12
C VAL A 318 95.47 -13.84 30.48
N LEU A 319 95.08 -12.92 31.38
CA LEU A 319 95.70 -12.79 32.70
C LEU A 319 95.39 -13.99 33.61
N GLU A 320 94.21 -14.58 33.51
CA GLU A 320 93.85 -15.81 34.23
C GLU A 320 94.69 -17.03 33.80
N GLN A 321 95.08 -17.10 32.52
CA GLN A 321 95.94 -18.18 32.02
C GLN A 321 97.39 -17.99 32.49
N GLU A 322 97.93 -16.77 32.44
CA GLU A 322 99.29 -16.47 32.94
C GLU A 322 99.47 -16.79 34.43
N MET A 323 98.41 -16.67 35.24
CA MET A 323 98.43 -17.03 36.66
C MET A 323 98.51 -18.56 36.85
N LYS A 324 97.68 -19.33 36.13
CA LYS A 324 97.67 -20.81 36.20
C LYS A 324 99.01 -21.44 35.84
N ASP A 325 99.67 -20.91 34.81
CA ASP A 325 100.95 -21.43 34.35
C ASP A 325 102.10 -21.15 35.35
N LYS A 326 102.00 -20.07 36.14
CA LYS A 326 102.93 -19.78 37.25
C LYS A 326 102.69 -20.66 38.48
N ASP A 327 101.44 -20.93 38.84
CA ASP A 327 101.12 -21.82 39.97
C ASP A 327 101.58 -23.27 39.71
N LEU A 328 101.36 -23.79 38.50
CA LEU A 328 101.84 -25.11 38.08
C LEU A 328 103.38 -25.24 38.16
N LEU A 329 104.11 -24.15 37.86
CA LEU A 329 105.56 -24.10 38.00
C LEU A 329 106.00 -24.10 39.47
N MET A 330 105.30 -23.35 40.35
CA MET A 330 105.58 -23.36 41.78
C MET A 330 105.41 -24.76 42.40
N CYS A 331 104.31 -25.45 42.10
CA CYS A 331 104.04 -26.79 42.64
C CYS A 331 105.18 -27.78 42.34
N ARG A 332 105.63 -27.86 41.08
CA ARG A 332 106.76 -28.73 40.69
C ARG A 332 108.06 -28.37 41.40
N THR A 333 108.33 -27.08 41.59
CA THR A 333 109.56 -26.63 42.25
C THR A 333 109.55 -26.99 43.75
N LYS A 334 108.37 -26.97 44.38
CA LYS A 334 108.17 -27.34 45.78
C LYS A 334 108.32 -28.84 46.02
N GLU A 335 107.70 -29.68 45.19
CA GLU A 335 107.79 -31.15 45.29
C GLU A 335 109.24 -31.66 45.17
N VAL A 336 110.04 -31.09 44.27
CA VAL A 336 111.46 -31.43 44.12
C VAL A 336 112.29 -31.01 45.35
N LEU A 337 111.97 -29.87 45.96
CA LEU A 337 112.67 -29.38 47.14
C LEU A 337 112.40 -30.27 48.38
N GLU A 338 111.13 -30.66 48.59
CA GLU A 338 110.72 -31.54 49.70
C GLU A 338 111.34 -32.94 49.57
N ALA A 339 111.39 -33.51 48.36
CA ALA A 339 112.07 -34.78 48.09
C ALA A 339 113.59 -34.72 48.37
N THR A 340 114.24 -33.60 48.01
CA THR A 340 115.68 -33.41 48.24
C THR A 340 116.02 -33.27 49.73
N GLN A 341 115.13 -32.65 50.52
CA GLN A 341 115.29 -32.50 51.96
C GLN A 341 115.17 -33.84 52.71
N GLN A 342 114.18 -34.68 52.38
CA GLN A 342 114.05 -36.01 52.98
C GLN A 342 115.23 -36.94 52.66
N GLN A 343 115.84 -36.80 51.47
CA GLN A 343 117.03 -37.56 51.10
C GLN A 343 118.30 -37.09 51.83
N LYS A 344 118.34 -35.86 52.35
CA LYS A 344 119.43 -35.35 53.20
C LYS A 344 119.38 -35.94 54.61
N GLU A 345 118.21 -35.90 55.25
CA GLU A 345 117.99 -36.39 56.62
C GLU A 345 118.33 -37.89 56.72
N SER A 346 117.93 -38.69 55.72
CA SER A 346 118.27 -40.12 55.61
C SER A 346 119.78 -40.42 55.50
N VAL A 347 120.61 -39.46 55.08
CA VAL A 347 122.07 -39.64 54.93
C VAL A 347 122.81 -39.19 56.19
N GLU A 348 122.33 -38.15 56.88
CA GLU A 348 122.90 -37.70 58.16
C GLU A 348 122.69 -38.76 59.26
N GLU A 349 121.49 -39.35 59.38
CA GLU A 349 121.20 -40.40 60.38
C GLU A 349 122.01 -41.71 60.14
N ASN A 350 122.34 -42.01 58.88
CA ASN A 350 123.16 -43.16 58.49
C ASN A 350 124.67 -42.91 58.73
N ALA A 351 125.10 -41.65 58.83
CA ALA A 351 126.47 -41.28 59.18
C ALA A 351 126.73 -41.43 60.68
N GLU A 352 125.83 -40.93 61.54
CA GLU A 352 125.95 -41.05 63.00
C GLU A 352 125.94 -42.52 63.46
N SER A 353 125.12 -43.36 62.84
CA SER A 353 125.08 -44.81 63.08
C SER A 353 126.42 -45.50 62.80
N LYS A 354 127.14 -45.08 61.75
CA LYS A 354 128.47 -45.61 61.42
C LYS A 354 129.58 -45.08 62.34
N GLU A 355 129.47 -43.84 62.82
CA GLU A 355 130.41 -43.30 63.82
C GLU A 355 130.31 -44.07 65.15
N LEU A 356 129.10 -44.44 65.57
CA LEU A 356 128.89 -45.24 66.77
C LEU A 356 129.42 -46.69 66.64
N GLN A 357 129.42 -47.25 65.42
CA GLN A 357 130.05 -48.54 65.14
C GLN A 357 131.59 -48.45 65.11
N LEU A 358 132.17 -47.35 64.61
CA LEU A 358 133.62 -47.12 64.67
C LEU A 358 134.13 -47.05 66.12
N LYS A 359 133.44 -46.33 67.01
CA LYS A 359 133.78 -46.28 68.45
C LYS A 359 133.72 -47.64 69.15
N LYS A 360 132.84 -48.55 68.71
CA LYS A 360 132.83 -49.96 69.18
C LYS A 360 133.98 -50.79 68.60
N LEU A 361 134.38 -50.54 67.36
CA LEU A 361 135.51 -51.23 66.72
C LEU A 361 136.86 -50.79 67.31
N GLU A 362 137.05 -49.51 67.63
CA GLU A 362 138.24 -49.01 68.34
C GLU A 362 138.40 -49.65 69.73
N ALA A 363 137.31 -49.82 70.48
CA ALA A 363 137.33 -50.51 71.77
C ALA A 363 137.77 -51.99 71.64
N THR A 364 137.42 -52.68 70.56
CA THR A 364 137.88 -54.05 70.28
C THR A 364 139.30 -54.14 69.72
N VAL A 365 139.78 -53.11 69.02
CA VAL A 365 141.20 -53.02 68.61
C VAL A 365 142.09 -52.75 69.83
N SER A 366 141.61 -52.01 70.82
CA SER A 366 142.30 -51.79 72.09
C SER A 366 142.55 -53.10 72.85
N SER A 367 141.54 -53.97 72.99
CA SER A 367 141.71 -55.27 73.67
C SER A 367 142.57 -56.27 72.88
N LEU A 368 142.49 -56.28 71.55
CA LEU A 368 143.37 -57.09 70.69
C LEU A 368 144.84 -56.63 70.77
N SER A 369 145.10 -55.34 71.04
CA SER A 369 146.44 -54.82 71.32
C SER A 369 147.02 -55.39 72.64
N GLU A 370 146.20 -55.49 73.70
CA GLU A 370 146.62 -56.11 74.97
C GLU A 370 146.88 -57.62 74.84
N GLU A 371 146.20 -58.31 73.92
CA GLU A 371 146.51 -59.71 73.59
C GLU A 371 147.77 -59.85 72.74
N LEU A 372 148.07 -58.91 71.84
CA LEU A 372 149.35 -58.84 71.12
C LEU A 372 150.55 -58.56 72.05
N ILE A 373 150.35 -57.81 73.13
CA ILE A 373 151.34 -57.64 74.21
C ILE A 373 151.61 -58.98 74.91
N LYS A 374 150.59 -59.84 75.08
CA LYS A 374 150.76 -61.22 75.59
C LYS A 374 151.44 -62.15 74.57
N ALA A 375 151.09 -62.06 73.28
CA ALA A 375 151.66 -62.87 72.22
C ALA A 375 153.17 -62.59 71.99
N ASN A 376 153.59 -61.33 71.98
CA ASN A 376 155.02 -60.99 71.90
C ASN A 376 155.80 -61.33 73.18
N GLY A 377 155.12 -61.44 74.33
CA GLY A 377 155.66 -62.07 75.54
C GLY A 377 156.01 -63.55 75.36
N ILE A 378 155.26 -64.27 74.52
CA ILE A 378 155.51 -65.68 74.18
C ILE A 378 156.66 -65.81 73.17
N ILE A 379 156.76 -64.90 72.19
CA ILE A 379 157.89 -64.88 71.24
C ILE A 379 159.22 -64.55 71.95
N LYS A 380 159.21 -63.69 72.97
CA LYS A 380 160.37 -63.50 73.88
C LYS A 380 160.79 -64.77 74.63
N LYS A 381 159.91 -65.76 74.84
CA LYS A 381 160.26 -67.07 75.42
C LYS A 381 160.81 -68.05 74.38
N LEU A 382 160.12 -68.24 73.25
CA LEU A 382 160.55 -69.21 72.22
C LEU A 382 161.90 -68.89 71.56
N GLN A 383 162.30 -67.61 71.46
CA GLN A 383 163.66 -67.24 71.03
C GLN A 383 164.65 -67.02 72.19
N GLY A 384 164.17 -67.06 73.44
CA GLY A 384 165.00 -67.27 74.62
C GLY A 384 165.50 -68.73 74.71
N GLU A 385 164.69 -69.69 74.32
CA GLU A 385 165.05 -71.11 74.31
C GLU A 385 166.07 -71.45 73.20
N LEU A 386 166.04 -70.72 72.07
CA LEU A 386 167.10 -70.75 71.06
C LEU A 386 168.46 -70.21 71.58
N ARG A 387 168.46 -69.40 72.65
CA ARG A 387 169.68 -68.90 73.32
C ARG A 387 170.37 -69.98 74.16
N GLY A 388 169.66 -71.05 74.55
CA GLY A 388 170.19 -72.11 75.42
C GLY A 388 170.88 -73.27 74.69
N LEU A 389 170.33 -73.70 73.54
CA LEU A 389 170.73 -74.98 72.94
C LEU A 389 172.08 -74.96 72.18
N VAL A 390 172.50 -73.83 71.61
CA VAL A 390 173.79 -73.76 70.87
C VAL A 390 174.96 -73.34 71.78
N GLY A 391 174.68 -72.80 72.98
CA GLY A 391 175.70 -72.63 74.03
C GLY A 391 176.33 -73.98 74.45
N LYS A 392 175.53 -75.06 74.49
CA LYS A 392 176.02 -76.43 74.76
C LYS A 392 176.57 -77.15 73.52
N ILE A 393 176.37 -76.64 72.30
CA ILE A 393 177.12 -77.09 71.11
C ILE A 393 178.59 -76.62 71.17
N LYS A 394 178.88 -75.46 71.78
CA LYS A 394 180.25 -74.91 71.87
C LYS A 394 181.30 -75.79 72.58
N VAL A 395 180.90 -76.86 73.28
CA VAL A 395 181.83 -77.75 74.02
C VAL A 395 181.62 -79.24 73.73
N LYS A 396 180.46 -79.69 73.22
CA LYS A 396 180.25 -81.13 72.96
C LYS A 396 181.03 -81.68 71.75
N ASN A 397 181.49 -80.84 70.81
CA ASN A 397 182.14 -81.30 69.58
C ASN A 397 183.62 -80.93 69.38
N THR A 398 184.29 -80.26 70.32
CA THR A 398 185.76 -80.08 70.28
C THR A 398 186.52 -81.42 70.37
N VAL A 399 185.83 -82.54 70.62
CA VAL A 399 186.39 -83.90 70.73
C VAL A 399 185.74 -84.93 69.77
N THR A 400 184.57 -84.69 69.16
CA THR A 400 184.17 -85.42 67.92
C THR A 400 185.12 -85.10 66.74
N VAL A 401 185.84 -83.97 66.86
CA VAL A 401 186.97 -83.49 66.04
C VAL A 401 188.15 -84.49 65.89
N SER A 402 188.04 -85.74 66.38
CA SER A 402 189.03 -86.81 66.12
C SER A 402 188.50 -88.16 65.60
N GLN A 403 187.19 -88.43 65.56
CA GLN A 403 186.67 -89.78 65.22
C GLN A 403 185.87 -89.92 63.92
N GLU A 404 185.29 -88.85 63.35
CA GLU A 404 184.59 -88.94 62.04
C GLU A 404 185.51 -88.68 60.83
N LYS A 405 186.82 -88.53 61.08
CA LYS A 405 187.89 -88.50 60.05
C LYS A 405 188.16 -89.90 59.43
N LEU A 406 187.31 -90.89 59.73
CA LEU A 406 187.41 -92.29 59.30
C LEU A 406 186.03 -92.86 58.89
N LEU A 407 185.06 -91.99 58.58
CA LEU A 407 183.71 -92.34 58.11
C LEU A 407 183.16 -91.34 57.07
N GLN A 408 183.92 -90.39 56.51
CA GLN A 408 184.94 -90.59 55.47
C GLN A 408 185.04 -91.98 54.81
N GLU A 409 185.29 -91.97 53.49
CA GLU A 409 185.71 -93.11 52.65
C GLU A 409 184.75 -94.29 52.46
N THR A 410 183.95 -94.68 53.46
CA THR A 410 183.07 -95.85 53.37
C THR A 410 181.73 -95.64 54.07
N SER A 411 180.79 -94.99 53.40
CA SER A 411 179.67 -95.79 52.93
C SER A 411 178.97 -95.20 51.72
N ASP A 412 179.40 -95.69 50.55
CA ASP A 412 178.51 -96.56 49.78
C ASP A 412 177.12 -95.99 49.53
N ARG A 413 177.05 -94.92 48.72
CA ARG A 413 176.28 -94.92 47.47
C ARG A 413 176.51 -93.59 46.72
N LEU A 414 177.45 -93.52 45.77
CA LEU A 414 177.78 -94.59 44.80
C LEU A 414 176.48 -95.29 44.31
N GLN A 415 175.49 -94.47 43.91
CA GLN A 415 174.33 -94.94 43.13
C GLN A 415 173.59 -93.82 42.40
N ASN A 416 173.43 -92.62 43.00
CA ASN A 416 172.56 -91.59 42.41
C ASN A 416 173.25 -90.32 41.88
N ALA A 417 174.58 -90.23 41.97
CA ALA A 417 175.34 -89.46 40.98
C ALA A 417 175.30 -90.11 39.58
N GLU A 418 174.78 -91.34 39.45
CA GLU A 418 174.90 -92.16 38.23
C GLU A 418 173.61 -92.27 37.38
N LYS A 419 172.40 -92.04 37.93
CA LYS A 419 171.16 -92.33 37.17
C LYS A 419 170.50 -91.18 36.41
N GLU A 420 170.39 -89.96 36.95
CA GLU A 420 169.63 -88.89 36.24
C GLU A 420 170.50 -87.82 35.56
N LEU A 421 171.83 -87.94 35.68
CA LEU A 421 172.76 -87.42 34.67
C LEU A 421 172.54 -88.11 33.30
N HIS A 422 171.78 -89.22 33.24
CA HIS A 422 171.52 -90.00 32.02
C HIS A 422 170.28 -89.55 31.22
N SER A 423 169.16 -89.17 31.87
CA SER A 423 167.89 -88.91 31.15
C SER A 423 167.82 -87.51 30.52
N ALA A 424 168.15 -86.46 31.28
CA ALA A 424 168.11 -85.08 30.77
C ALA A 424 169.10 -84.83 29.62
N ARG A 425 170.23 -85.57 29.60
CA ARG A 425 171.19 -85.53 28.48
C ARG A 425 170.67 -86.19 27.19
N GLN A 426 169.64 -87.05 27.24
CA GLN A 426 169.04 -87.62 26.03
C GLN A 426 168.04 -86.68 25.34
N GLN A 427 167.35 -85.80 26.08
CA GLN A 427 166.34 -84.91 25.47
C GLN A 427 166.92 -83.63 24.84
N LEU A 428 168.09 -83.18 25.29
CA LEU A 428 168.79 -82.04 24.67
C LEU A 428 169.18 -82.35 23.21
N LEU A 429 169.69 -83.56 22.94
CA LEU A 429 170.13 -84.00 21.62
C LEU A 429 169.00 -84.13 20.58
N ALA A 430 167.76 -84.43 21.00
CA ALA A 430 166.65 -84.70 20.08
C ALA A 430 166.01 -83.44 19.45
N LYS A 431 166.26 -82.25 20.00
CA LYS A 431 165.71 -80.97 19.47
C LYS A 431 166.75 -80.08 18.80
N GLU A 432 168.05 -80.33 19.00
CA GLU A 432 169.10 -79.71 18.20
C GLU A 432 169.03 -80.15 16.72
N GLU A 433 168.54 -81.36 16.42
CA GLU A 433 168.24 -81.79 15.03
C GLU A 433 167.05 -81.05 14.39
N GLU A 434 166.08 -80.55 15.17
CA GLU A 434 164.88 -79.89 14.63
C GLU A 434 165.15 -78.43 14.23
N VAL A 435 166.10 -77.78 14.92
CA VAL A 435 166.64 -76.45 14.56
C VAL A 435 167.33 -76.46 13.18
N SER A 436 167.71 -77.63 12.67
CA SER A 436 168.35 -77.77 11.35
C SER A 436 167.38 -77.62 10.17
N LYS A 437 166.11 -78.05 10.29
CA LYS A 437 165.18 -78.14 9.13
C LYS A 437 164.44 -76.85 8.76
N LEU A 438 164.10 -75.99 9.72
CA LEU A 438 163.30 -74.79 9.42
C LEU A 438 164.13 -73.58 8.95
N LYS A 439 165.46 -73.66 9.02
CA LYS A 439 166.34 -72.70 8.34
C LYS A 439 166.20 -72.77 6.81
N GLU A 440 165.84 -73.91 6.24
CA GLU A 440 165.60 -74.06 4.79
C GLU A 440 164.29 -73.40 4.30
N GLN A 441 163.37 -73.02 5.19
CA GLN A 441 162.08 -72.44 4.80
C GLN A 441 162.03 -70.89 4.81
N LEU A 442 163.11 -70.23 5.23
CA LEU A 442 163.19 -68.76 5.30
C LEU A 442 163.35 -68.11 3.90
N GLU A 443 163.92 -68.81 2.93
CA GLU A 443 164.36 -68.18 1.66
C GLU A 443 163.31 -68.17 0.53
N ALA A 444 162.32 -69.07 0.54
CA ALA A 444 161.39 -69.23 -0.60
C ALA A 444 160.31 -68.14 -0.71
N SER A 445 159.88 -67.53 0.41
CA SER A 445 158.66 -66.70 0.45
C SER A 445 158.87 -65.23 0.10
N MET A 446 160.11 -64.71 0.20
CA MET A 446 160.42 -63.33 -0.22
C MET A 446 160.38 -63.15 -1.75
N GLN A 447 160.34 -64.24 -2.52
CA GLN A 447 160.44 -64.24 -3.99
C GLN A 447 159.09 -64.39 -4.70
N LYS A 448 157.96 -64.28 -3.98
CA LYS A 448 156.58 -64.15 -4.50
C LYS A 448 155.95 -62.81 -4.05
N LEU A 449 156.57 -61.67 -4.37
CA LEU A 449 156.57 -61.01 -5.70
C LEU A 449 155.24 -60.26 -5.91
N ASN A 450 155.19 -58.93 -5.78
CA ASN A 450 155.76 -57.94 -6.72
C ASN A 450 155.14 -57.99 -8.14
N GLU A 451 154.17 -58.88 -8.40
CA GLU A 451 153.65 -59.17 -9.76
C GLU A 451 152.30 -58.52 -10.12
N SER A 452 151.50 -57.98 -9.18
CA SER A 452 150.25 -57.28 -9.51
C SER A 452 149.78 -56.30 -8.42
N ARG A 453 149.81 -54.97 -8.57
CA ARG A 453 150.38 -54.10 -9.62
C ARG A 453 149.66 -54.05 -10.99
N GLU A 454 149.95 -52.98 -11.73
CA GLU A 454 149.80 -52.75 -13.18
C GLU A 454 148.46 -52.98 -13.92
N VAL A 455 147.37 -53.48 -13.32
CA VAL A 455 146.06 -53.59 -14.02
C VAL A 455 144.87 -53.05 -13.19
N LEU A 456 144.78 -51.77 -12.82
CA LEU A 456 144.90 -50.56 -13.65
C LEU A 456 143.87 -50.52 -14.83
N LYS A 457 143.15 -49.39 -14.89
CA LYS A 457 143.08 -48.50 -16.08
C LYS A 457 141.94 -48.66 -17.10
N THR A 458 141.21 -49.77 -17.17
CA THR A 458 140.66 -50.18 -18.49
C THR A 458 139.15 -50.44 -18.61
N ASN A 459 138.47 -50.98 -17.60
CA ASN A 459 137.19 -51.67 -17.79
C ASN A 459 136.09 -51.19 -16.83
N GLU A 460 134.93 -50.67 -17.26
CA GLU A 460 134.50 -50.21 -18.59
C GLU A 460 133.78 -48.86 -18.36
N ASN A 461 134.12 -47.79 -19.08
CA ASN A 461 133.61 -47.50 -20.42
C ASN A 461 132.08 -47.66 -20.50
N VAL A 462 131.31 -46.60 -20.75
CA VAL A 462 131.05 -46.06 -22.11
C VAL A 462 130.30 -47.04 -23.04
N ILE A 463 130.10 -48.30 -22.64
CA ILE A 463 129.53 -49.36 -23.48
C ILE A 463 128.14 -49.76 -22.94
N CYS A 464 127.03 -49.38 -23.57
CA CYS A 464 126.92 -48.38 -24.64
C CYS A 464 125.46 -47.95 -24.93
N TRP A 465 124.49 -48.79 -24.53
CA TRP A 465 123.74 -49.40 -25.63
C TRP A 465 122.24 -49.12 -25.72
N LEU A 466 121.39 -49.64 -24.82
CA LEU A 466 119.94 -49.59 -25.04
C LEU A 466 119.13 -49.06 -23.85
N ASN A 467 118.37 -47.96 -23.98
CA ASN A 467 117.45 -47.63 -25.09
C ASN A 467 116.40 -48.72 -25.34
N LYS A 468 115.77 -49.21 -24.26
CA LYS A 468 114.43 -49.82 -24.28
C LYS A 468 113.89 -49.94 -22.86
N GLN A 469 112.57 -49.82 -22.74
CA GLN A 469 111.82 -49.76 -21.47
C GLN A 469 112.13 -48.47 -20.68
N LEU A 470 111.28 -47.43 -20.68
CA LEU A 470 109.84 -47.37 -20.99
C LEU A 470 109.07 -48.48 -20.30
N ASN A 471 109.19 -48.45 -18.98
CA ASN A 471 108.47 -49.14 -17.92
C ASN A 471 109.26 -48.75 -16.65
N GLU A 472 108.72 -48.62 -15.45
CA GLU A 472 107.48 -49.15 -14.89
C GLU A 472 107.42 -48.64 -13.42
N ARG A 473 106.28 -48.32 -12.82
CA ARG A 473 105.51 -49.10 -11.81
C ARG A 473 104.70 -48.07 -11.01
N GLN A 474 103.51 -48.36 -10.45
CA GLN A 474 103.16 -49.63 -9.80
C GLN A 474 101.87 -50.30 -10.34
N LEU A 475 101.98 -51.62 -10.35
CA LEU A 475 101.16 -52.71 -10.90
C LEU A 475 100.90 -53.68 -9.69
N PRO A 476 100.44 -54.94 -9.87
CA PRO A 476 99.24 -55.54 -10.48
C PRO A 476 98.57 -56.48 -9.40
N PRO A 477 98.08 -57.74 -9.59
CA PRO A 477 97.69 -58.53 -10.79
C PRO A 477 96.42 -59.45 -10.74
N LYS A 478 95.80 -59.64 -11.94
CA LYS A 478 95.42 -60.92 -12.64
C LYS A 478 94.22 -61.80 -12.15
N PRO A 479 93.75 -62.80 -12.97
CA PRO A 479 93.45 -62.87 -14.43
C PRO A 479 92.10 -63.66 -14.66
N PRO A 480 91.81 -64.45 -15.74
CA PRO A 480 92.26 -64.51 -17.16
C PRO A 480 91.09 -64.46 -18.20
N GLU A 481 91.44 -64.56 -19.51
CA GLU A 481 90.61 -65.00 -20.68
C GLU A 481 89.31 -64.20 -21.03
N GLY A 482 88.94 -63.86 -22.28
CA GLY A 482 89.34 -64.26 -23.65
C GLY A 482 88.06 -64.64 -24.44
N ALA A 483 87.80 -64.31 -25.72
CA ALA A 483 88.43 -63.41 -26.70
C ALA A 483 87.44 -63.14 -27.88
N HIS A 484 87.81 -62.26 -28.85
CA HIS A 484 87.22 -62.09 -30.21
C HIS A 484 85.81 -61.44 -30.36
N THR A 485 85.68 -60.12 -30.64
CA THR A 485 85.68 -59.40 -31.97
C THR A 485 84.39 -59.53 -32.83
N PRO A 486 84.07 -58.57 -33.73
CA PRO A 486 84.08 -57.09 -33.67
C PRO A 486 82.72 -56.58 -34.27
N PRO A 487 82.63 -55.52 -35.13
CA PRO A 487 83.17 -54.15 -35.14
C PRO A 487 81.99 -53.15 -34.88
N ALA A 488 81.86 -51.90 -35.33
CA ALA A 488 82.67 -50.91 -36.07
C ALA A 488 82.14 -49.49 -35.72
N ALA A 489 82.97 -48.47 -35.96
CA ALA A 489 82.61 -47.04 -36.14
C ALA A 489 81.80 -46.34 -35.01
N GLY A 490 82.22 -45.20 -34.46
CA GLY A 490 83.25 -44.26 -34.89
C GLY A 490 82.64 -42.86 -35.07
N LEU A 491 83.50 -41.83 -35.10
CA LEU A 491 83.17 -40.41 -35.34
C LEU A 491 82.38 -39.74 -34.18
N ARG A 492 82.65 -38.49 -33.78
CA ARG A 492 83.76 -37.53 -34.03
C ARG A 492 83.49 -36.29 -33.13
N VAL A 493 84.46 -35.38 -33.02
CA VAL A 493 84.28 -33.94 -32.66
C VAL A 493 83.90 -33.65 -31.19
N GLN A 494 84.49 -32.69 -30.47
CA GLN A 494 85.73 -31.88 -30.63
C GLN A 494 86.18 -31.48 -29.20
N SER A 495 87.42 -31.77 -28.82
CA SER A 495 88.52 -30.80 -28.63
C SER A 495 88.15 -29.52 -27.85
N THR A 496 88.63 -29.28 -26.62
CA THR A 496 90.04 -29.12 -26.17
C THR A 496 90.85 -28.04 -26.89
N SER A 497 91.33 -27.05 -26.15
CA SER A 497 92.66 -26.43 -26.31
C SER A 497 93.00 -25.74 -24.98
N TRP A 498 93.90 -26.28 -24.15
CA TRP A 498 95.32 -25.90 -24.01
C TRP A 498 95.48 -24.46 -23.43
N LYS A 499 96.44 -24.16 -22.54
CA LYS A 499 97.84 -24.61 -22.53
C LYS A 499 98.51 -24.35 -21.17
N HIS A 500 99.55 -25.11 -20.84
CA HIS A 500 100.63 -24.66 -19.94
C HIS A 500 101.32 -23.41 -20.52
N HIS A 501 101.81 -22.48 -19.70
CA HIS A 501 103.26 -22.44 -19.41
C HIS A 501 103.68 -21.45 -18.31
N THR A 502 104.81 -21.81 -17.71
CA THR A 502 105.77 -20.99 -16.95
C THR A 502 106.16 -19.66 -17.62
N SER A 503 106.49 -18.64 -16.81
CA SER A 503 107.84 -18.02 -16.72
C SER A 503 107.84 -16.53 -16.35
N VAL A 504 108.89 -16.11 -15.61
CA VAL A 504 109.56 -14.79 -15.66
C VAL A 504 108.80 -13.54 -15.14
N HIS A 505 109.33 -12.95 -14.04
CA HIS A 505 110.05 -11.66 -13.97
C HIS A 505 109.45 -10.39 -14.68
N PRO A 506 109.85 -9.15 -14.27
CA PRO A 506 109.47 -8.48 -13.03
C PRO A 506 109.02 -7.00 -13.24
N GLY A 507 108.74 -6.29 -12.14
CA GLY A 507 108.32 -4.88 -12.13
C GLY A 507 106.81 -4.75 -12.30
N GLN A 508 106.15 -3.76 -11.68
CA GLN A 508 106.68 -2.56 -10.98
C GLN A 508 106.44 -2.59 -9.47
#